data_AF-A0A366E744-F1
#
_entry.id   AF-A0A366E744-F1
#
_cell.length_a   1.000
_cell.length_b   1.000
_cell.length_c   1.000
_cell.angle_alpha   90.00
_cell.angle_beta   90.00
_cell.angle_gamma   90.00
#
_symmetry.space_group_name_H-M   'P 1'
#
loop_
_entity.id
_entity.type
_entity.pdbx_description
1 polymer ?
#
loop_
_entity_poly.entity_id
_entity_poly.type
_entity_poly.pdbx_seq_one_letter_code
_entity_poly.pdbx_strand_id
1 'polypeptide(L)' 'MTKKSKSKRFTAQGADAVKKHDERFPYRERLADTNEDKSNV' A
#
# COMPACT_ATOMS: atom_id res chain seq x y z
N MET A 1 12.41 -3.96 26.50
CA MET A 1 11.79 -4.36 25.20
C MET A 1 12.39 -5.69 24.77
N THR A 2 11.69 -6.79 24.98
CA THR A 2 12.21 -8.12 24.62
C THR A 2 12.26 -8.29 23.09
N LYS A 3 13.20 -9.07 22.58
CA LYS A 3 13.44 -9.28 21.13
C LYS A 3 12.16 -9.68 20.37
N LYS A 4 11.27 -10.44 21.02
CA LYS A 4 9.95 -10.88 20.54
C LYS A 4 8.96 -9.72 20.33
N SER A 5 9.04 -8.66 21.13
CA SER A 5 8.18 -7.47 20.96
C SER A 5 8.59 -6.64 19.74
N LYS A 6 9.87 -6.67 19.35
CA LYS A 6 10.39 -5.90 18.21
C LYS A 6 10.08 -6.58 16.88
N SER A 7 10.25 -7.91 16.80
CA SER A 7 9.89 -8.68 15.60
C SER A 7 8.41 -8.54 15.24
N LYS A 8 7.52 -8.65 16.23
CA LYS A 8 6.06 -8.48 16.02
C LYS A 8 5.68 -7.09 15.49
N ARG A 9 6.38 -6.04 15.93
CA ARG A 9 6.15 -4.67 15.44
C ARG A 9 6.57 -4.52 13.98
N PHE A 10 7.73 -5.06 13.60
CA PHE A 10 8.19 -4.97 12.21
C PHE A 10 7.30 -5.75 11.24
N THR A 11 6.84 -6.94 11.62
CA THR A 11 5.91 -7.71 10.79
C THR A 11 4.58 -6.97 10.63
N ALA A 12 4.05 -6.38 11.70
CA ALA A 12 2.82 -5.59 11.64
C ALA A 12 3.00 -4.34 10.77
N GLN A 13 4.10 -3.59 10.95
CA GLN A 13 4.42 -2.42 10.13
C GLN A 13 4.54 -2.75 8.64
N GLY A 14 5.18 -3.88 8.30
CA GLY A 14 5.27 -4.33 6.91
C GLY A 14 3.90 -4.65 6.31
N ALA A 15 3.05 -5.39 7.04
CA ALA A 15 1.70 -5.70 6.59
C ALA A 15 0.84 -4.44 6.43
N ASP A 16 0.94 -3.47 7.35
CA ASP A 16 0.21 -2.22 7.29
C ASP A 16 0.69 -1.32 6.14
N ALA A 17 1.97 -1.33 5.82
CA ALA A 17 2.51 -0.58 4.68
C ALA A 17 1.95 -1.09 3.35
N VAL A 18 1.88 -2.40 3.16
CA VAL A 18 1.29 -3.01 1.95
C VAL A 18 -0.20 -2.67 1.85
N LYS A 19 -0.96 -2.80 2.94
CA LYS A 19 -2.38 -2.42 2.95
C LYS A 19 -2.61 -0.98 2.51
N LYS A 20 -1.84 -0.03 3.05
CA LYS A 20 -1.95 1.40 2.70
C LYS A 20 -1.56 1.70 1.25
N HIS A 21 -0.64 0.94 0.68
CA HIS A 21 -0.28 1.07 -0.72
C HIS A 21 -1.44 0.65 -1.63
N ASP A 22 -2.17 -0.40 -1.24
CA ASP A 22 -3.28 -0.95 -2.02
C ASP A 22 -4.62 -0.24 -1.76
N GLU A 23 -4.67 0.69 -0.80
CA GLU A 23 -5.84 1.52 -0.53
C GLU A 23 -6.23 2.36 -1.75
N ARG A 24 -7.43 2.11 -2.28
CA ARG A 24 -8.03 2.92 -3.35
C ARG A 24 -8.81 4.08 -2.75
N PHE A 25 -8.41 5.29 -3.11
CA PHE A 25 -9.13 6.50 -2.70
C PHE A 25 -10.14 6.88 -3.79
N PRO A 26 -11.42 7.12 -3.46
CA PRO A 26 -12.46 7.41 -4.46
C PRO A 26 -12.19 8.60 -5.38
N TYR A 27 -11.31 9.51 -4.97
CA TYR A 27 -11.01 10.76 -5.68
C TYR A 27 -9.53 10.90 -6.07
N ARG A 28 -8.76 9.81 -6.05
CA ARG A 28 -7.38 9.80 -6.53
C ARG A 28 -7.21 8.73 -7.58
N GLU A 29 -6.85 9.14 -8.78
CA GLU A 29 -6.43 8.23 -9.84
C GLU A 29 -5.02 7.73 -9.52
N ARG A 30 -4.79 6.42 -9.68
CA ARG A 30 -3.43 5.87 -9.59
C ARG A 30 -2.76 6.07 -10.94
N LEU A 31 -1.44 6.30 -10.93
CA LEU A 31 -0.68 6.42 -12.17
C LEU A 31 -0.89 5.21 -13.10
N ALA A 32 -0.99 4.00 -12.54
CA ALA A 32 -1.33 2.79 -13.29
C ALA A 32 -2.70 2.90 -13.99
N ASP A 33 -3.73 3.35 -13.26
CA ASP A 33 -5.09 3.51 -13.79
C ASP A 33 -5.11 4.60 -14.89
N THR A 34 -4.40 5.72 -14.70
CA THR A 34 -4.33 6.81 -15.71
C THR A 34 -3.62 6.40 -17.01
N ASN A 35 -2.72 5.41 -16.97
CA ASN A 35 -2.01 4.94 -18.15
C ASN A 35 -2.86 3.95 -18.96
N GLU A 36 -3.71 3.16 -18.29
CA GLU A 36 -4.69 2.28 -18.95
C GLU A 36 -5.71 3.12 -19.75
N ASP A 37 -6.23 4.20 -19.15
CA ASP A 37 -7.20 5.08 -19.82
C ASP A 37 -6.61 5.81 -21.04
N LYS A 38 -5.33 6.20 -20.99
CA LYS A 38 -4.65 6.89 -22.11
C LYS A 38 -4.22 5.96 -23.25
N SER A 39 -4.10 4.67 -23.00
CA SER A 39 -3.75 3.68 -24.03
C SER A 39 -4.95 3.24 -24.88
N ASN A 40 -6.17 3.56 -24.45
CA ASN A 40 -7.43 3.23 -25.13
C ASN A 40 -8.05 4.41 -25.90
N VAL A 41 -7.29 5.49 -26.13
CA VAL A 41 -7.64 6.64 -26.99
C VAL A 41 -6.68 6.72 -28.15
#